data_AF-A0A319BXE9-F1
#
_entry.id   AF-A0A319BXE9-F1
#
_cell.length_a   1.000
_cell.length_b   1.000
_cell.length_c   1.000
_cell.angle_alpha   90.00
_cell.angle_beta   90.00
_cell.angle_gamma   90.00
#
_symmetry.space_group_name_H-M   'P 1'
#
loop_
_entity.id
_entity.type
_entity.pdbx_description
1 polymer ?
#
loop_
_entity_poly.entity_id
_entity_poly.type
_entity_poly.pdbx_seq_one_letter_code
_entity_poly.pdbx_strand_id
1 'polypeptide(L)'
;MAQVVRYRQTLFALSKRGGLSKAELPKVSTTDLMQGKESKVIINDWVITSANAFSDMGFTIDSHRGNVGMSRMTEVMLNILPARVGSDAKSMPHDPQTDHLGDRVNSEVPYPCPFVQWYSSDREVHNYMQLSVSSIPFSACPIY
;
A
#
# COMPACT_ATOMS: atom_id res chain seq x y z
N MET A 1 -12.91 -5.27 -8.83
CA MET A 1 -13.22 -6.71 -8.62
C MET A 1 -12.33 -7.69 -9.37
N ALA A 2 -11.84 -7.38 -10.58
CA ALA A 2 -10.99 -8.32 -11.34
C ALA A 2 -9.77 -8.85 -10.56
N GLN A 3 -9.08 -7.98 -9.80
CA GLN A 3 -7.91 -8.39 -9.01
C GLN A 3 -8.24 -9.36 -7.88
N VAL A 4 -9.34 -9.12 -7.16
CA VAL A 4 -9.81 -10.04 -6.09
C VAL A 4 -10.11 -11.43 -6.66
N VAL A 5 -10.73 -11.50 -7.84
CA VAL A 5 -11.02 -12.77 -8.51
C VAL A 5 -9.73 -13.49 -8.89
N ARG A 6 -8.75 -12.76 -9.48
CA ARG A 6 -7.44 -13.32 -9.83
C ARG A 6 -6.72 -13.90 -8.61
N TYR A 7 -6.64 -13.15 -7.51
CA TYR A 7 -6.02 -13.63 -6.28
C TYR A 7 -6.68 -14.89 -5.74
N ARG A 8 -8.02 -14.92 -5.70
CA ARG A 8 -8.77 -16.11 -5.24
C ARG A 8 -8.51 -17.33 -6.13
N GLN A 9 -8.49 -17.15 -7.45
CA GLN A 9 -8.19 -18.22 -8.40
C GLN A 9 -6.77 -18.76 -8.21
N THR A 10 -5.78 -17.88 -8.07
CA THR A 10 -4.38 -18.27 -7.84
C THR A 10 -4.20 -19.00 -6.51
N LEU A 11 -4.76 -18.49 -5.42
CA LEU A 11 -4.71 -19.14 -4.10
C LEU A 11 -5.38 -20.51 -4.11
N PHE A 12 -6.53 -20.63 -4.79
CA PHE A 12 -7.22 -21.90 -4.94
C PHE A 12 -6.41 -22.90 -5.77
N ALA A 13 -5.75 -22.44 -6.84
CA ALA A 13 -4.85 -23.27 -7.64
C ALA A 13 -3.62 -23.74 -6.82
N LEU A 14 -3.06 -22.87 -5.98
CA LEU A 14 -1.98 -23.21 -5.05
C LEU A 14 -2.42 -24.26 -4.03
N SER A 15 -3.63 -24.13 -3.47
CA SER A 15 -4.17 -25.12 -2.54
C SER A 15 -4.36 -26.50 -3.19
N LYS A 16 -4.86 -26.54 -4.44
CA LYS A 16 -4.96 -27.81 -5.21
C LYS A 16 -3.62 -28.50 -5.43
N ARG A 17 -2.52 -27.75 -5.46
CA ARG A 17 -1.16 -28.27 -5.63
C ARG A 17 -0.49 -28.66 -4.31
N GLY A 18 -1.21 -28.56 -3.19
CA GLY A 18 -0.68 -28.89 -1.85
C GLY A 18 0.20 -27.78 -1.25
N GLY A 19 0.23 -26.58 -1.83
CA GLY A 19 1.02 -25.46 -1.31
C GLY A 19 0.39 -24.75 -0.10
N LEU A 20 -0.93 -24.91 0.09
CA LEU A 20 -1.71 -24.31 1.19
C LEU A 20 -2.87 -25.26 1.54
N SER A 21 -3.06 -25.55 2.83
CA SER A 21 -4.25 -26.27 3.26
C SER A 21 -5.51 -25.40 3.09
N LYS A 22 -6.69 -26.02 2.98
CA LYS A 22 -7.95 -25.27 2.86
C LYS A 22 -8.23 -24.37 4.06
N ALA A 23 -7.79 -24.77 5.26
CA ALA A 23 -7.97 -24.01 6.48
C ALA A 23 -7.07 -22.76 6.54
N GLU A 24 -5.97 -22.77 5.80
CA GLU A 24 -4.97 -21.68 5.77
C GLU A 24 -5.21 -20.70 4.60
N LEU A 25 -6.28 -20.89 3.82
CA LEU A 25 -6.57 -20.00 2.69
C LEU A 25 -6.90 -18.58 3.19
N PRO A 26 -6.09 -17.56 2.83
CA PRO A 26 -6.32 -16.21 3.30
C PRO A 26 -7.57 -15.61 2.65
N LYS A 27 -8.28 -14.78 3.42
CA LYS A 27 -9.42 -14.03 2.92
C LYS A 27 -8.94 -12.87 2.04
N VAL A 28 -9.30 -12.90 0.77
CA VAL A 28 -9.02 -11.80 -0.18
C VAL A 28 -10.18 -10.81 -0.19
N SER A 29 -9.89 -9.54 0.09
CA SER A 29 -10.84 -8.44 0.15
C SER A 29 -10.22 -7.15 -0.41
N THR A 30 -11.04 -6.24 -0.94
CA THR A 30 -10.59 -4.87 -1.21
C THR A 30 -10.48 -4.08 0.08
N THR A 31 -9.73 -2.98 0.04
CA THR A 31 -9.58 -2.04 1.16
C THR A 31 -10.93 -1.53 1.66
N ASP A 32 -11.82 -1.13 0.74
CA ASP A 32 -13.16 -0.64 1.08
C ASP A 32 -13.96 -1.67 1.92
N LEU A 33 -13.85 -2.96 1.59
CA LEU A 33 -14.54 -4.04 2.30
C LEU A 33 -13.87 -4.41 3.64
N MET A 34 -12.64 -3.95 3.87
CA MET A 34 -11.90 -4.14 5.12
C MET A 34 -12.11 -2.98 6.10
N GLN A 35 -12.85 -1.94 5.73
CA GLN A 35 -13.19 -0.85 6.64
C GLN A 35 -13.90 -1.39 7.89
N GLY A 36 -13.41 -0.99 9.07
CA GLY A 36 -13.93 -1.45 10.36
C GLY A 36 -13.63 -2.91 10.72
N LYS A 37 -12.81 -3.61 9.91
CA LYS A 37 -12.33 -4.97 10.19
C LYS A 37 -10.85 -4.96 10.47
N GLU A 38 -10.38 -5.99 11.16
CA GLU A 38 -8.99 -6.14 11.54
C GLU A 38 -8.53 -7.59 11.33
N SER A 39 -7.22 -7.77 11.20
CA SER A 39 -6.59 -9.10 11.14
C SER A 39 -5.20 -9.06 11.75
N LYS A 40 -4.75 -10.20 12.31
CA LYS A 40 -3.40 -10.33 12.86
C LYS A 40 -2.33 -10.06 11.81
N VAL A 41 -2.48 -10.69 10.65
CA VAL A 41 -1.53 -10.59 9.55
C VAL A 41 -2.25 -10.11 8.31
N ILE A 42 -1.72 -9.06 7.69
CA ILE A 42 -2.25 -8.50 6.44
C ILE A 42 -1.17 -8.44 5.38
N ILE A 43 -1.51 -8.93 4.20
CA ILE A 43 -0.74 -8.69 2.97
C ILE A 43 -1.51 -7.64 2.18
N ASN A 44 -0.93 -6.45 2.10
CA ASN A 44 -1.49 -5.31 1.39
C ASN A 44 -0.77 -5.15 0.05
N ASP A 45 -1.46 -5.47 -1.04
CA ASP A 45 -1.00 -5.21 -2.40
C ASP A 45 -1.57 -3.89 -2.89
N TRP A 46 -0.69 -2.93 -3.16
CA TRP A 46 -1.08 -1.62 -3.66
C TRP A 46 -1.51 -1.67 -5.14
N VAL A 47 -1.17 -2.73 -5.89
CA VAL A 47 -1.49 -2.87 -7.32
C VAL A 47 -0.97 -1.69 -8.16
N ILE A 48 0.14 -1.07 -7.72
CA ILE A 48 0.80 0.05 -8.40
C ILE A 48 1.99 -0.49 -9.18
N THR A 49 2.16 -0.01 -10.41
CA THR A 49 3.33 -0.36 -11.23
C THR A 49 4.34 0.78 -11.32
N SER A 50 3.91 2.03 -11.41
CA SER A 50 4.75 3.24 -11.38
C SER A 50 3.96 4.41 -10.80
N ALA A 51 4.67 5.49 -10.49
CA ALA A 51 4.08 6.79 -10.12
C ALA A 51 4.57 7.90 -11.06
N ASN A 52 4.68 7.61 -12.37
CA ASN A 52 5.05 8.62 -13.37
C ASN A 52 3.84 9.49 -13.76
N ALA A 53 2.66 8.87 -13.82
CA ALA A 53 1.39 9.57 -13.99
C ALA A 53 0.37 9.11 -12.93
N PHE A 54 -0.61 9.96 -12.59
CA PHE A 54 -1.69 9.58 -11.67
C PHE A 54 -2.53 8.40 -12.22
N SER A 55 -2.62 8.24 -13.54
CA SER A 55 -3.26 7.09 -14.19
C SER A 55 -2.59 5.76 -13.84
N ASP A 56 -1.29 5.76 -13.54
CA ASP A 56 -0.52 4.54 -13.22
C ASP A 56 -0.82 4.02 -11.81
N MET A 57 -1.28 4.93 -10.94
CA MET A 57 -1.62 4.68 -9.54
C MET A 57 -3.11 4.35 -9.38
N GLY A 58 -3.95 4.81 -10.29
CA GLY A 58 -5.38 4.53 -10.27
C GLY A 58 -6.02 4.98 -8.96
N PHE A 59 -6.76 4.08 -8.29
CA PHE A 59 -7.50 4.40 -7.06
C PHE A 59 -6.61 4.53 -5.81
N THR A 60 -5.30 4.28 -5.90
CA THR A 60 -4.39 4.36 -4.73
C THR A 60 -3.90 5.76 -4.45
N ILE A 61 -4.28 6.75 -5.26
CA ILE A 61 -4.02 8.17 -5.00
C ILE A 61 -4.85 8.70 -3.82
N ASP A 62 -5.92 8.00 -3.46
CA ASP A 62 -6.80 8.36 -2.35
C ASP A 62 -6.13 7.99 -1.02
N SER A 63 -5.68 9.02 -0.30
CA SER A 63 -5.04 8.90 1.02
C SER A 63 -5.95 8.25 2.06
N HIS A 64 -7.28 8.38 1.96
CA HIS A 64 -8.20 7.72 2.89
C HIS A 64 -8.14 6.20 2.72
N ARG A 65 -8.10 5.72 1.49
CA ARG A 65 -7.92 4.29 1.20
C ARG A 65 -6.56 3.80 1.68
N GLY A 66 -5.50 4.59 1.50
CA GLY A 66 -4.17 4.29 2.06
C GLY A 66 -4.24 4.08 3.56
N ASN A 67 -4.82 5.03 4.30
CA ASN A 67 -4.97 4.95 5.75
C ASN A 67 -5.84 3.76 6.19
N VAL A 68 -6.97 3.51 5.52
CA VAL A 68 -7.81 2.35 5.83
C VAL A 68 -6.98 1.08 5.66
N GLY A 69 -6.30 0.90 4.53
CA GLY A 69 -5.48 -0.30 4.27
C GLY A 69 -4.39 -0.51 5.31
N MET A 70 -3.68 0.56 5.66
CA MET A 70 -2.54 0.56 6.58
C MET A 70 -2.89 0.44 8.06
N SER A 71 -4.17 0.49 8.43
CA SER A 71 -4.62 0.46 9.83
C SER A 71 -5.40 -0.81 10.20
N ARG A 72 -5.43 -1.81 9.33
CA ARG A 72 -6.22 -3.04 9.57
C ARG A 72 -5.42 -4.14 10.29
N MET A 73 -4.09 -4.05 10.36
CA MET A 73 -3.26 -5.09 10.99
C MET A 73 -3.20 -4.91 12.50
N THR A 74 -3.15 -6.02 13.24
CA THR A 74 -2.91 -5.98 14.70
C THR A 74 -1.54 -6.49 15.11
N GLU A 75 -0.86 -7.29 14.28
CA GLU A 75 0.47 -7.82 14.57
C GLU A 75 1.47 -7.52 13.45
N VAL A 76 1.18 -7.94 12.21
CA VAL A 76 2.13 -7.86 11.08
C VAL A 76 1.46 -7.38 9.80
N MET A 77 2.12 -6.49 9.06
CA MET A 77 1.73 -6.10 7.71
C MET A 77 2.86 -6.28 6.71
N LEU A 78 2.54 -6.89 5.57
CA LEU A 78 3.40 -6.98 4.41
C LEU A 78 2.85 -6.07 3.32
N ASN A 79 3.65 -5.10 2.88
CA ASN A 79 3.28 -4.18 1.81
C ASN A 79 3.97 -4.58 0.50
N ILE A 80 3.18 -4.79 -0.55
CA ILE A 80 3.69 -5.13 -1.90
C ILE A 80 3.56 -3.89 -2.77
N LEU A 81 4.70 -3.28 -3.09
CA LEU A 81 4.80 -2.13 -3.99
C LEU A 81 6.21 -1.99 -4.57
N PRO A 82 6.36 -1.43 -5.80
CA PRO A 82 7.67 -1.20 -6.39
C PRO A 82 8.45 -0.08 -5.67
N ALA A 83 9.73 -0.30 -5.37
CA ALA A 83 10.60 0.71 -4.75
C ALA A 83 10.69 2.03 -5.55
N ARG A 84 10.59 1.95 -6.89
CA ARG A 84 10.59 3.14 -7.77
C ARG A 84 9.45 4.12 -7.51
N VAL A 85 8.34 3.68 -6.88
CA VAL A 85 7.21 4.56 -6.53
C VAL A 85 7.65 5.71 -5.63
N GLY A 86 8.69 5.53 -4.81
CA GLY A 86 9.26 6.60 -3.98
C GLY A 86 10.14 7.62 -4.73
N SER A 87 10.45 7.38 -6.01
CA SER A 87 11.35 8.24 -6.80
C SER A 87 10.80 8.64 -8.17
N ASP A 88 9.65 8.10 -8.58
CA ASP A 88 9.00 8.42 -9.86
C ASP A 88 8.44 9.86 -9.86
N ALA A 89 8.04 10.39 -11.02
CA ALA A 89 7.73 11.82 -11.18
C ALA A 89 6.69 12.39 -10.19
N LYS A 90 5.70 11.58 -9.75
CA LYS A 90 4.67 11.99 -8.77
C LYS A 90 5.07 11.80 -7.31
N SER A 91 6.28 11.30 -7.03
CA SER A 91 6.84 11.28 -5.68
C SER A 91 7.56 12.57 -5.32
N MET A 92 7.79 13.45 -6.30
CA MET A 92 8.49 14.70 -6.09
C MET A 92 7.49 15.80 -5.72
N PRO A 93 7.83 16.68 -4.74
CA PRO A 93 7.02 17.85 -4.45
C PRO A 93 6.83 18.68 -5.72
N HIS A 94 5.59 19.05 -6.01
CA HIS A 94 5.30 20.03 -7.06
C HIS A 94 5.35 21.43 -6.45
N ASP A 95 5.79 22.41 -7.25
CA ASP A 95 5.79 23.81 -6.83
C ASP A 95 4.36 24.22 -6.40
N PRO A 96 4.23 25.02 -5.32
CA PRO A 96 2.94 25.51 -4.87
C PRO A 96 2.22 26.22 -6.02
N GLN A 97 1.02 25.75 -6.34
CA GLN A 97 0.17 26.46 -7.28
C GLN A 97 -0.68 27.49 -6.54
N THR A 98 -1.07 28.54 -7.25
CA THR A 98 -2.03 29.51 -6.74
C THR A 98 -3.38 29.20 -7.35
N ASP A 99 -4.42 29.07 -6.53
CA ASP A 99 -5.78 28.91 -7.05
C ASP A 99 -6.32 30.22 -7.63
N HIS A 100 -7.56 30.20 -8.12
CA HIS A 100 -8.23 31.37 -8.69
C HIS A 100 -8.48 32.50 -7.68
N LEU A 101 -8.33 32.23 -6.39
CA LEU A 101 -8.54 33.16 -5.28
C LEU A 101 -7.22 33.76 -4.74
N GLY A 102 -6.08 33.28 -5.23
CA GLY A 102 -4.77 33.72 -4.73
C GLY A 102 -4.21 32.85 -3.60
N ASP A 103 -4.91 31.78 -3.23
CA ASP A 103 -4.50 30.88 -2.15
C ASP A 103 -3.47 29.88 -2.65
N ARG A 104 -2.47 29.60 -1.80
CA ARG A 104 -1.45 28.59 -2.09
C ARG A 104 -2.05 27.19 -1.93
N VAL A 105 -2.14 26.47 -3.03
CA VAL A 105 -2.47 25.06 -3.07
C VAL A 105 -1.17 24.25 -3.12
N ASN A 106 -0.87 23.57 -2.03
CA ASN A 106 0.19 22.56 -2.01
C ASN A 106 -0.38 21.28 -2.63
N SER A 107 0.23 20.82 -3.73
CA SER A 107 -0.11 19.50 -4.26
C SER A 107 0.44 18.44 -3.32
N GLU A 108 -0.44 17.75 -2.60
CA GLU A 108 -0.05 16.57 -1.85
C GLU A 108 0.48 15.49 -2.79
N VAL A 109 1.59 14.87 -2.40
CA VAL A 109 2.11 13.68 -3.09
C VAL A 109 1.22 12.48 -2.74
N PRO A 110 0.91 11.58 -3.69
CA PRO A 110 0.08 10.41 -3.40
C PRO A 110 0.67 9.55 -2.28
N TYR A 111 -0.15 9.13 -1.32
CA TYR A 111 0.26 8.38 -0.12
C TYR A 111 1.32 7.26 -0.32
N PRO A 112 1.27 6.42 -1.37
CA PRO A 112 2.27 5.38 -1.58
C PRO A 112 3.69 5.93 -1.77
N CYS A 113 3.84 7.12 -2.35
CA CYS A 113 5.13 7.76 -2.62
C CYS A 113 5.92 8.10 -1.35
N PRO A 114 5.40 8.94 -0.42
CA PRO A 114 6.09 9.24 0.83
C PRO A 114 6.22 8.01 1.72
N PHE A 115 5.30 7.04 1.64
CA PHE A 115 5.45 5.76 2.35
C PHE A 115 6.70 4.98 1.90
N VAL A 116 6.94 4.86 0.59
CA VAL A 116 8.16 4.21 0.07
C VAL A 116 9.42 5.01 0.38
N GLN A 117 9.36 6.34 0.30
CA GLN A 117 10.49 7.21 0.64
C GLN A 117 10.87 7.03 2.11
N TRP A 118 9.88 7.04 3.00
CA TRP A 118 10.07 6.78 4.43
C TRP A 118 10.70 5.40 4.65
N TYR A 119 10.11 4.35 4.07
CA TYR A 119 10.63 2.98 4.18
C TYR A 119 12.07 2.86 3.69
N SER A 120 12.41 3.55 2.59
CA SER A 120 13.76 3.52 2.01
C SER A 120 14.77 4.35 2.81
N SER A 121 14.31 5.36 3.55
CA SER A 121 15.15 6.19 4.43
C SER A 121 15.48 5.48 5.75
N ASP A 122 14.65 4.52 6.14
CA ASP A 122 14.81 3.76 7.37
C ASP A 122 15.80 2.61 7.14
N ARG A 123 16.97 2.70 7.79
CA ARG A 123 18.11 1.78 7.57
C ARG A 123 17.87 0.37 8.12
N GLU A 124 16.80 0.17 8.89
CA GLU A 124 16.52 -1.13 9.51
C GLU A 124 15.72 -2.09 8.62
N VAL A 125 15.06 -1.62 7.56
CA VAL A 125 14.13 -2.45 6.80
C VAL A 125 14.75 -2.95 5.49
N HIS A 126 15.24 -4.19 5.55
CA HIS A 126 15.99 -4.83 4.48
C HIS A 126 15.11 -5.08 3.25
N ASN A 127 15.52 -4.50 2.12
CA ASN A 127 15.16 -5.01 0.81
C ASN A 127 15.71 -6.43 0.69
N TYR A 128 14.84 -7.43 0.60
CA TYR A 128 14.91 -8.58 -0.30
C TYR A 128 13.68 -9.45 0.01
N MET A 129 13.26 -10.24 -0.97
CA MET A 129 12.26 -11.29 -0.83
C MET A 129 12.68 -12.31 0.24
N GLN A 130 12.55 -11.95 1.51
CA GLN A 130 12.73 -12.82 2.66
C GLN A 130 11.88 -12.25 3.79
N LEU A 131 10.84 -13.00 4.14
CA LEU A 131 9.87 -12.70 5.21
C LEU A 131 10.57 -12.19 6.48
N SER A 132 10.61 -10.87 6.69
CA SER A 132 10.95 -10.28 7.98
C SER A 132 9.72 -9.54 8.50
N VAL A 133 9.19 -10.08 9.61
CA VAL A 133 8.12 -9.47 10.39
C VAL A 133 8.69 -8.22 11.07
N SER A 134 8.20 -7.04 10.70
CA SER A 134 8.43 -5.81 11.46
C SER A 134 7.08 -5.23 11.86
N SER A 135 6.76 -5.32 13.15
CA SER A 135 5.67 -4.58 13.79
C SER A 135 6.09 -3.11 13.91
N ILE A 136 5.58 -2.24 13.02
CA ILE A 136 5.83 -0.80 13.07
C ILE A 136 4.75 -0.15 13.96
N PRO A 137 5.12 0.64 14.99
CA PRO A 137 4.15 1.39 15.78
C PRO A 137 3.55 2.54 14.97
N PHE A 138 2.22 2.67 15.05
CA PHE A 138 1.38 3.63 14.31
C PHE A 138 1.77 5.12 14.51
N SER A 139 2.65 5.44 15.47
CA SER A 139 3.04 6.82 15.79
C SER A 139 4.25 7.36 15.01
N ALA A 140 4.88 6.57 14.13
CA ALA A 140 6.11 6.97 13.43
C ALA A 140 5.88 7.66 12.07
N CYS A 141 4.62 7.78 11.61
CA CYS A 141 4.27 8.49 10.39
C CYS A 141 3.72 9.88 10.75
N PRO A 142 4.45 10.99 10.51
CA PRO A 142 3.91 12.32 10.71
C PRO A 142 2.95 12.62 9.55
N ILE A 143 1.67 12.37 9.77
CA ILE A 143 0.59 12.83 8.87
C ILE A 143 -0.21 13.84 9.70
N TYR A 144 0.10 15.11 9.51
CA TYR A 144 -0.78 16.23 9.84
C TYR A 144 -1.61 16.56 8.60
#